data_AF-A0A0C2MXC5-F1
#
_entry.id   AF-A0A0C2MXC5-F1
#
_cell.length_a   1.000
_cell.length_b   1.000
_cell.length_c   1.000
_cell.angle_alpha   90.00
_cell.angle_beta   90.00
_cell.angle_gamma   90.00
#
_symmetry.space_group_name_H-M   'P 1'
#
loop_
_entity.id
_entity.type
_entity.pdbx_description
1 polymer ?
#
loop_
_entity_poly.entity_id
_entity_poly.type
_entity_poly.pdbx_seq_one_letter_code
_entity_poly.pdbx_strand_id
1 'polypeptide(L)'
;MNELIMEIKILSANATKSKYAQMFEEAGKAYYDIARRKEVYLRLYDEALAHYEEAARCYIQIKSSSAMDCYHRIIGIMVKDYRIDLAIYLCFEYGYTCRTIFGDLEKMEEFYKKGEEIRIEYQILHKCVRTKSDLAKYKKDKKKALSDYERVF
;
A
#
# COMPACT_ATOMS: atom_id res chain seq x y z
N MET A 1 19.41 -22.98 1.44
CA MET A 1 19.04 -22.11 0.29
C MET A 1 18.26 -22.88 -0.78
N ASN A 2 18.76 -24.04 -1.26
CA ASN A 2 18.05 -24.85 -2.27
C ASN A 2 16.67 -25.35 -1.83
N GLU A 3 16.53 -25.75 -0.56
CA GLU A 3 15.26 -26.16 0.04
C GLU A 3 14.24 -25.02 0.04
N LEU A 4 14.62 -23.82 0.50
CA LEU A 4 13.76 -22.64 0.48
C LEU A 4 13.27 -22.27 -0.93
N ILE A 5 14.15 -22.36 -1.94
CA ILE A 5 13.78 -22.09 -3.34
C ILE A 5 12.77 -23.14 -3.83
N MET A 6 12.95 -24.42 -3.47
CA MET A 6 12.00 -25.48 -3.82
C MET A 6 10.65 -25.27 -3.16
N GLU A 7 10.61 -24.92 -1.88
CA GLU A 7 9.37 -24.61 -1.18
C GLU A 7 8.63 -23.42 -1.79
N ILE A 8 9.36 -22.35 -2.16
CA ILE A 8 8.76 -21.19 -2.85
C ILE A 8 8.11 -21.62 -4.17
N LYS A 9 8.76 -22.51 -4.94
CA LYS A 9 8.18 -23.01 -6.20
C LYS A 9 6.89 -23.80 -5.96
N ILE A 10 6.88 -24.70 -4.98
CA ILE A 10 5.69 -25.49 -4.62
C ILE A 10 4.56 -24.55 -4.16
N LEU A 11 4.86 -23.61 -3.26
CA LEU A 11 3.90 -22.61 -2.80
C LEU A 11 3.35 -21.77 -3.95
N SER A 12 4.19 -21.37 -4.92
CA SER A 12 3.76 -20.56 -6.06
C SER A 12 2.77 -21.31 -6.97
N ALA A 13 3.03 -22.60 -7.21
CA ALA A 13 2.11 -23.46 -7.96
C ALA A 13 0.76 -23.60 -7.25
N ASN A 14 0.79 -23.82 -5.93
CA ASN A 14 -0.42 -23.92 -5.11
C ASN A 14 -1.19 -22.60 -5.05
N ALA A 15 -0.51 -21.47 -4.85
CA ALA A 15 -1.13 -20.13 -4.84
C ALA A 15 -1.87 -19.84 -6.15
N THR A 16 -1.23 -20.17 -7.27
CA THR A 16 -1.80 -20.01 -8.61
C THR A 16 -3.03 -20.90 -8.78
N LYS A 17 -2.95 -22.18 -8.40
CA LYS A 17 -4.07 -23.12 -8.47
C LYS A 17 -5.25 -22.66 -7.60
N SER A 18 -5.00 -22.24 -6.36
CA SER A 18 -6.03 -21.71 -5.46
C SER A 18 -6.70 -20.46 -6.05
N LYS A 19 -5.91 -19.54 -6.63
CA LYS A 19 -6.44 -18.33 -7.29
C LYS A 19 -7.38 -18.68 -8.45
N TYR A 20 -7.00 -19.63 -9.31
CA TYR A 20 -7.87 -20.09 -10.41
C TYR A 20 -9.14 -20.79 -9.90
N ALA A 21 -9.06 -21.47 -8.77
CA ALA A 21 -10.20 -22.07 -8.09
C ALA A 21 -11.04 -21.06 -7.28
N GLN A 22 -10.73 -19.75 -7.34
CA GLN A 22 -11.37 -18.67 -6.58
C GLN A 22 -11.28 -18.84 -5.05
N MET A 23 -10.33 -19.65 -4.59
CA MET A 23 -9.96 -19.80 -3.17
C MET A 23 -9.03 -18.65 -2.79
N PHE A 24 -9.58 -17.44 -2.76
CA PHE A 24 -8.81 -16.21 -2.64
C PHE A 24 -8.12 -16.06 -1.28
N GLU A 25 -8.70 -16.57 -0.20
CA GLU A 25 -8.06 -16.51 1.13
C GLU A 25 -6.77 -17.34 1.15
N GLU A 26 -6.85 -18.58 0.65
CA GLU A 26 -5.73 -19.51 0.57
C GLU A 26 -4.68 -19.03 -0.42
N ALA A 27 -5.10 -18.51 -1.57
CA ALA A 27 -4.20 -17.90 -2.54
C ALA A 27 -3.48 -16.69 -1.95
N GLY A 28 -4.22 -15.79 -1.28
CA GLY A 28 -3.67 -14.60 -0.62
C GLY A 28 -2.62 -14.97 0.42
N LYS A 29 -2.92 -15.96 1.27
CA LYS A 29 -1.99 -16.46 2.29
C LYS A 29 -0.71 -17.04 1.66
N ALA A 30 -0.85 -17.84 0.62
CA ALA A 30 0.29 -18.44 -0.06
C ALA A 30 1.18 -17.37 -0.73
N TYR A 31 0.59 -16.39 -1.41
CA TYR A 31 1.33 -15.26 -1.99
C TYR A 31 2.05 -14.43 -0.91
N TYR A 32 1.38 -14.15 0.21
CA TYR A 32 1.97 -13.42 1.34
C TYR A 32 3.18 -14.16 1.92
N ASP A 33 3.06 -15.48 2.11
CA ASP A 33 4.15 -16.31 2.64
C ASP A 33 5.34 -16.37 1.68
N ILE A 34 5.10 -16.45 0.38
CA ILE A 34 6.16 -16.36 -0.65
C ILE A 34 6.84 -14.99 -0.58
N ALA A 35 6.06 -13.92 -0.55
CA ALA A 35 6.57 -12.55 -0.49
C ALA A 35 7.47 -12.33 0.72
N ARG A 36 7.00 -12.75 1.90
CA ARG A 36 7.76 -12.67 3.16
C ARG A 36 9.08 -13.43 3.07
N ARG A 37 9.09 -14.63 2.48
CA ARG A 37 10.31 -15.43 2.33
C ARG A 37 11.31 -14.75 1.39
N LYS A 38 10.82 -14.21 0.27
CA LYS A 38 11.65 -13.45 -0.68
C LYS A 38 12.22 -12.18 -0.07
N GLU A 39 11.42 -11.43 0.69
CA GLU A 39 11.87 -10.22 1.38
C GLU A 39 12.92 -10.53 2.46
N VAL A 40 12.60 -11.44 3.38
CA VAL A 40 13.38 -11.62 4.61
C VAL A 40 14.62 -12.49 4.38
N TYR A 41 14.48 -13.61 3.68
CA TYR A 41 15.55 -14.59 3.55
C TYR A 41 16.38 -14.43 2.28
N LEU A 42 15.76 -13.97 1.19
CA LEU A 42 16.44 -13.83 -0.10
C LEU A 42 16.79 -12.38 -0.46
N ARG A 43 16.18 -11.40 0.22
CA ARG A 43 16.30 -9.95 -0.07
C ARG A 43 15.97 -9.60 -1.53
N LEU A 44 15.06 -10.36 -2.13
CA LEU A 44 14.56 -10.13 -3.49
C LEU A 44 13.35 -9.19 -3.41
N TYR A 45 13.60 -7.89 -3.24
CA TYR A 45 12.56 -6.91 -2.95
C TYR A 45 11.54 -6.75 -4.08
N ASP A 46 11.96 -6.65 -5.33
CA ASP A 46 11.01 -6.52 -6.45
C ASP A 46 10.11 -7.75 -6.59
N GLU A 47 10.66 -8.95 -6.40
CA GLU A 47 9.85 -10.15 -6.42
C GLU A 47 8.92 -10.24 -5.21
N ALA A 48 9.38 -9.84 -4.01
CA ALA A 48 8.56 -9.81 -2.82
C ALA A 48 7.38 -8.83 -2.99
N LEU A 49 7.63 -7.64 -3.54
CA LEU A 49 6.61 -6.64 -3.85
C LEU A 49 5.52 -7.21 -4.75
N ALA A 50 5.89 -7.83 -5.87
CA ALA A 50 4.92 -8.44 -6.78
C ALA A 50 4.04 -9.50 -6.08
N HIS A 51 4.59 -10.28 -5.15
CA HIS A 51 3.83 -11.28 -4.42
C HIS A 51 2.95 -10.68 -3.32
N TYR A 52 3.39 -9.60 -2.65
CA TYR A 52 2.53 -8.86 -1.73
C TYR A 52 1.36 -8.18 -2.45
N GLU A 53 1.58 -7.64 -3.64
CA GLU A 53 0.51 -7.06 -4.47
C GLU A 53 -0.52 -8.12 -4.88
N GLU A 54 -0.06 -9.31 -5.29
CA GLU A 54 -0.96 -10.42 -5.62
C GLU A 54 -1.71 -10.95 -4.39
N ALA A 55 -1.06 -10.99 -3.21
CA ALA A 55 -1.74 -11.31 -1.96
C ALA A 55 -2.84 -10.29 -1.63
N ALA A 56 -2.52 -8.99 -1.69
CA ALA A 56 -3.47 -7.91 -1.46
C ALA A 56 -4.67 -8.01 -2.41
N ARG A 57 -4.43 -8.24 -3.72
CA ARG A 57 -5.49 -8.42 -4.71
C ARG A 57 -6.42 -9.56 -4.35
N CYS A 58 -5.90 -10.70 -3.89
CA CYS A 58 -6.72 -11.82 -3.44
C CYS A 58 -7.57 -11.44 -2.22
N TYR A 59 -6.97 -10.80 -1.22
CA TYR A 59 -7.69 -10.37 -0.02
C TYR A 59 -8.77 -9.31 -0.30
N ILE A 60 -8.55 -8.41 -1.27
CA ILE A 60 -9.54 -7.43 -1.71
C ILE A 60 -10.79 -8.12 -2.28
N GLN A 61 -10.65 -9.21 -3.05
CA GLN A 61 -11.79 -9.94 -3.63
C GLN A 61 -12.78 -10.43 -2.56
N ILE A 62 -12.26 -10.75 -1.38
CA ILE A 62 -13.05 -11.25 -0.24
C ILE A 62 -13.21 -10.20 0.87
N LYS A 63 -12.81 -8.95 0.61
CA LYS A 63 -12.82 -7.84 1.58
C LYS A 63 -12.13 -8.17 2.92
N SER A 64 -11.07 -8.97 2.88
CA SER A 64 -10.28 -9.30 4.07
C SER A 64 -9.33 -8.15 4.43
N SER A 65 -9.28 -7.80 5.72
CA SER A 65 -8.36 -6.79 6.25
C SER A 65 -6.89 -7.18 6.11
N SER A 66 -6.57 -8.45 5.83
CA SER A 66 -5.20 -8.91 5.52
C SER A 66 -4.57 -8.18 4.31
N ALA A 67 -5.38 -7.52 3.46
CA ALA A 67 -4.86 -6.61 2.44
C ALA A 67 -4.03 -5.47 3.05
N MET A 68 -4.40 -4.96 4.22
CA MET A 68 -3.69 -3.88 4.92
C MET A 68 -2.31 -4.32 5.39
N ASP A 69 -2.15 -5.58 5.81
CA ASP A 69 -0.84 -6.13 6.15
C ASP A 69 0.08 -6.13 4.92
N CYS A 70 -0.46 -6.52 3.76
CA CYS A 70 0.28 -6.48 2.49
C CYS A 70 0.73 -5.04 2.15
N TYR A 71 -0.16 -4.06 2.30
CA TYR A 71 0.15 -2.64 2.07
C TYR A 71 1.27 -2.14 2.97
N HIS A 72 1.23 -2.44 4.28
CA HIS A 72 2.29 -2.09 5.21
C HIS A 72 3.64 -2.72 4.81
N ARG A 73 3.65 -3.99 4.38
CA ARG A 73 4.87 -4.65 3.91
C ARG A 73 5.42 -3.98 2.65
N ILE A 74 4.56 -3.68 1.68
CA ILE A 74 4.95 -2.99 0.44
C ILE A 74 5.58 -1.63 0.74
N ILE A 75 4.93 -0.79 1.55
CA ILE A 75 5.47 0.51 1.97
C ILE A 75 6.81 0.33 2.68
N GLY A 76 6.90 -0.64 3.59
CA GLY A 76 8.13 -0.94 4.32
C GLY A 76 9.29 -1.34 3.39
N ILE A 77 9.02 -2.12 2.34
CA ILE A 77 10.04 -2.46 1.34
C ILE A 77 10.45 -1.23 0.53
N MET A 78 9.50 -0.39 0.09
CA MET A 78 9.83 0.83 -0.64
C MET A 78 10.72 1.78 0.16
N VAL A 79 10.45 1.92 1.47
CA VAL A 79 11.31 2.71 2.37
C VAL A 79 12.70 2.08 2.49
N LYS A 80 12.80 0.75 2.71
CA LYS A 80 14.09 0.04 2.80
C LYS A 80 14.93 0.14 1.52
N ASP A 81 14.28 0.20 0.37
CA ASP A 81 14.91 0.31 -0.94
C ASP A 81 15.08 1.76 -1.41
N TYR A 82 14.94 2.74 -0.50
CA TYR A 82 15.09 4.18 -0.75
C TYR A 82 14.17 4.76 -1.84
N ARG A 83 13.07 4.06 -2.17
CA ARG A 83 12.01 4.52 -3.08
C ARG A 83 10.99 5.38 -2.31
N ILE A 84 11.47 6.46 -1.66
CA ILE A 84 10.69 7.21 -0.66
C ILE A 84 9.48 7.91 -1.25
N ASP A 85 9.61 8.58 -2.41
CA ASP A 85 8.47 9.24 -3.06
C ASP A 85 7.35 8.25 -3.39
N LEU A 86 7.71 7.04 -3.82
CA LEU A 86 6.76 5.97 -4.10
C LEU A 86 6.14 5.43 -2.81
N ALA A 87 6.92 5.29 -1.73
CA ALA A 87 6.39 4.89 -0.42
C ALA A 87 5.32 5.87 0.08
N ILE A 88 5.59 7.18 -0.03
CA ILE A 88 4.64 8.23 0.34
C ILE A 88 3.39 8.17 -0.55
N TYR A 89 3.54 8.05 -1.86
CA TYR A 89 2.42 7.92 -2.78
C TYR A 89 1.52 6.73 -2.42
N LEU A 90 2.13 5.56 -2.17
CA LEU A 90 1.38 4.35 -1.83
C LEU A 90 0.64 4.46 -0.50
N CYS A 91 1.14 5.20 0.48
CA CYS A 91 0.38 5.52 1.69
C CYS A 91 -0.97 6.19 1.36
N PHE A 92 -0.99 7.17 0.46
CA PHE A 92 -2.26 7.84 0.08
C PHE A 92 -3.16 6.94 -0.77
N GLU A 93 -2.60 6.19 -1.73
CA GLU A 93 -3.40 5.27 -2.54
C GLU A 93 -4.04 4.15 -1.70
N TYR A 94 -3.29 3.56 -0.78
CA TYR A 94 -3.79 2.50 0.09
C TYR A 94 -4.76 3.04 1.13
N GLY A 95 -4.54 4.25 1.65
CA GLY A 95 -5.51 4.92 2.52
C GLY A 95 -6.84 5.15 1.81
N TYR A 96 -6.82 5.67 0.58
CA TYR A 96 -8.03 5.84 -0.24
C TYR A 96 -8.71 4.50 -0.51
N THR A 97 -7.93 3.45 -0.77
CA THR A 97 -8.45 2.09 -0.97
C THR A 97 -9.15 1.56 0.29
N CYS A 98 -8.60 1.80 1.49
CA CYS A 98 -9.23 1.43 2.76
C CYS A 98 -10.61 2.06 2.92
N ARG A 99 -10.74 3.37 2.65
CA ARG A 99 -12.05 4.06 2.68
C ARG A 99 -13.01 3.51 1.63
N THR A 100 -12.57 3.37 0.38
CA THR A 100 -13.49 3.11 -0.75
C THR A 100 -13.92 1.66 -0.86
N ILE A 101 -13.02 0.70 -0.62
CA ILE A 101 -13.32 -0.73 -0.75
C ILE A 101 -13.84 -1.31 0.57
N PHE A 102 -13.20 -0.94 1.69
CA PHE A 102 -13.47 -1.53 3.00
C PHE A 102 -14.36 -0.66 3.89
N GLY A 103 -14.58 0.61 3.53
CA GLY A 103 -15.31 1.56 4.39
C GLY A 103 -14.53 1.96 5.64
N ASP A 104 -13.21 1.69 5.68
CA ASP A 104 -12.39 1.84 6.87
C ASP A 104 -11.70 3.21 6.88
N LEU A 105 -12.34 4.16 7.56
CA LEU A 105 -11.84 5.53 7.73
C LEU A 105 -10.64 5.59 8.68
N GLU A 106 -10.61 4.74 9.70
CA GLU A 106 -9.50 4.70 10.67
C GLU A 106 -8.21 4.28 9.96
N LYS A 107 -8.28 3.23 9.13
CA LYS A 107 -7.13 2.79 8.34
C LYS A 107 -6.74 3.77 7.25
N MET A 108 -7.68 4.47 6.64
CA MET A 108 -7.36 5.58 5.74
C MET A 108 -6.48 6.63 6.44
N GLU A 109 -6.90 7.11 7.61
CA GLU A 109 -6.16 8.09 8.41
C GLU A 109 -4.79 7.57 8.83
N GLU A 110 -4.70 6.30 9.26
CA GLU A 110 -3.44 5.63 9.62
C GLU A 110 -2.43 5.67 8.47
N PHE A 111 -2.85 5.30 7.25
CA PHE A 111 -1.96 5.33 6.10
C PHE A 111 -1.58 6.75 5.68
N TYR A 112 -2.51 7.71 5.72
CA TYR A 112 -2.20 9.12 5.39
C TYR A 112 -1.20 9.70 6.37
N LYS A 113 -1.41 9.47 7.68
CA LYS A 113 -0.46 9.85 8.72
C LYS A 113 0.91 9.22 8.48
N LYS A 114 0.95 7.94 8.11
CA LYS A 114 2.21 7.25 7.80
C LYS A 114 2.96 7.89 6.63
N GLY A 115 2.24 8.29 5.58
CA GLY A 115 2.84 9.00 4.44
C GLY A 115 3.47 10.33 4.85
N GLU A 116 2.78 11.09 5.71
CA GLU A 116 3.32 12.34 6.27
C GLU A 116 4.51 12.12 7.21
N GLU A 117 4.50 11.07 8.03
CA GLU A 117 5.63 10.68 8.87
C GLU A 117 6.89 10.38 8.03
N ILE A 118 6.76 9.55 6.99
CA ILE A 118 7.86 9.23 6.06
C ILE A 118 8.38 10.50 5.39
N ARG A 119 7.46 11.37 4.94
CA ARG A 119 7.81 12.65 4.31
C ARG A 119 8.66 13.53 5.22
N ILE A 120 8.27 13.65 6.50
CA ILE A 120 8.99 14.43 7.51
C ILE A 120 10.36 13.80 7.80
N GLU A 121 10.40 12.49 8.01
CA GLU A 121 11.62 11.73 8.33
C GLU A 121 12.70 11.93 7.25
N TYR A 122 12.31 11.89 5.99
CA TYR A 122 13.23 12.04 4.84
C TYR A 122 13.32 13.48 4.32
N GLN A 123 12.78 14.46 5.05
CA GLN A 123 12.84 15.90 4.73
C GLN A 123 12.30 16.24 3.33
N ILE A 124 11.32 15.48 2.84
CA ILE A 124 10.69 15.72 1.55
C ILE A 124 9.70 16.88 1.70
N LEU A 125 9.93 17.94 0.93
CA LEU A 125 9.01 19.07 0.90
C LEU A 125 7.65 18.61 0.37
N HIS A 126 6.59 18.91 1.12
CA HIS A 126 5.24 18.66 0.64
C HIS A 126 5.00 19.46 -0.63
N LYS A 127 4.90 18.77 -1.76
CA LYS A 127 4.46 19.35 -3.01
C LYS A 127 3.04 18.89 -3.27
N CYS A 128 2.07 19.57 -2.66
CA CYS A 128 0.68 19.33 -3.00
C CYS A 128 0.53 19.56 -4.51
N VAL A 129 0.07 18.56 -5.27
CA VAL A 129 -0.21 18.77 -6.71
C VAL A 129 -1.23 19.89 -6.92
N ARG A 130 -2.05 20.20 -5.90
CA ARG A 130 -3.01 21.31 -5.92
C ARG A 130 -2.43 22.67 -5.48
N THR A 131 -1.20 22.77 -4.96
CA THR A 131 -0.53 24.06 -4.67
C THR A 131 0.08 24.71 -5.93
N LYS A 132 -0.64 24.64 -7.06
CA LYS A 132 -0.85 25.85 -7.88
C LYS A 132 -2.13 26.57 -7.42
N SER A 133 -2.37 26.58 -6.11
CA SER A 133 -3.38 27.45 -5.53
C SER A 133 -2.83 28.85 -5.68
N ASP A 134 -3.39 29.56 -6.65
CA ASP A 134 -3.24 30.99 -6.81
C ASP A 134 -3.78 31.64 -5.54
N LEU A 135 -2.97 31.72 -4.48
CA LEU A 135 -3.35 32.20 -3.14
C LEU A 135 -3.99 33.59 -3.20
N ALA A 136 -3.71 34.34 -4.28
CA ALA A 136 -4.39 35.58 -4.62
C ALA A 136 -5.92 35.42 -4.74
N LYS A 137 -6.43 34.28 -5.26
CA LYS A 137 -7.86 33.98 -5.40
C LYS A 137 -8.57 33.81 -4.05
N TYR A 138 -7.87 33.38 -3.01
CA TYR A 138 -8.45 33.09 -1.69
C TYR A 138 -8.14 34.18 -0.65
N LYS A 139 -7.22 35.11 -0.95
CA LYS A 139 -6.82 36.21 -0.04
C LYS A 139 -8.01 37.07 0.43
N LYS A 140 -9.08 37.13 -0.37
CA LYS A 140 -10.31 37.89 -0.05
C LYS A 140 -11.50 37.03 0.38
N ASP A 141 -11.42 35.71 0.27
CA ASP A 141 -12.56 34.82 0.55
C ASP A 141 -12.12 33.58 1.34
N LYS A 142 -11.97 33.79 2.64
CA LYS A 142 -11.61 32.75 3.61
C LYS A 142 -12.70 31.68 3.75
N LYS A 143 -13.98 32.02 3.50
CA LYS A 143 -15.10 31.07 3.59
C LYS A 143 -15.07 30.09 2.43
N LYS A 144 -14.76 30.56 1.23
CA LYS A 144 -14.54 29.69 0.08
C LYS A 144 -13.34 28.78 0.26
N ALA A 145 -12.25 29.29 0.84
CA ALA A 145 -11.09 28.47 1.17
C ALA A 145 -11.45 27.33 2.15
N LEU A 146 -12.23 27.64 3.19
CA LEU A 146 -12.69 26.65 4.16
C LEU A 146 -13.67 25.63 3.53
N SER A 147 -14.63 26.10 2.74
CA SER A 147 -15.59 25.21 2.05
C SER A 147 -14.92 24.30 1.01
N ASP A 148 -13.94 24.81 0.26
CA ASP A 148 -13.18 24.00 -0.70
C ASP A 148 -12.30 22.96 0.02
N TYR A 149 -11.83 23.24 1.24
CA TYR A 149 -11.11 22.30 2.10
C TYR A 149 -12.06 21.22 2.65
N GLU A 150 -13.22 21.62 3.18
CA GLU A 150 -14.23 20.74 3.76
C GLU A 150 -14.97 19.87 2.74
N ARG A 151 -14.95 20.20 1.44
CA ARG A 151 -15.53 19.33 0.39
C ARG A 151 -14.61 18.18 -0.02
N VAL A 152 -13.35 18.21 0.41
CA VAL A 152 -12.30 17.28 -0.02
C VAL A 152 -11.96 16.26 1.07
N PHE A 153 -12.44 16.47 2.29
CA PHE A 153 -12.43 15.52 3.40
C PHE A 153 -13.87 15.14 3.75
#